data_AF-A0A1I4JK63-F1
#
_entry.id   AF-A0A1I4JK63-F1
#
_cell.length_a   1.000
_cell.length_b   1.000
_cell.length_c   1.000
_cell.angle_alpha   90.00
_cell.angle_beta   90.00
_cell.angle_gamma   90.00
#
_symmetry.space_group_name_H-M   'P 1'
#
loop_
_entity.id
_entity.type
_entity.pdbx_description
1 polymer ?
#
loop_
_entity_poly.entity_id
_entity_poly.type
_entity_poly.pdbx_seq_one_letter_code
_entity_poly.pdbx_strand_id
1 'polypeptide(L)'
;MRTDDRQNADDEDIAVEHAAERLAGRYPDVPRERIDELVEKHRVEFDGAPVRDFVPVLIEHDVKQELNASRQGGTTGQQEERSR
;
A
#
# COMPACT_ATOMS: atom_id res chain seq x y z
N MET A 1 6.97 -25.34 -14.04
CA MET A 1 7.51 -24.11 -13.46
C MET A 1 7.98 -23.25 -14.63
N ARG A 2 7.14 -22.30 -15.08
CA ARG A 2 7.52 -21.38 -16.15
C ARG A 2 8.46 -20.34 -15.54
N THR A 3 9.55 -20.04 -16.22
CA THR A 3 10.53 -19.04 -15.80
C THR A 3 9.95 -17.63 -15.75
N ASP A 4 8.82 -17.40 -16.44
CA ASP A 4 8.08 -16.14 -16.49
C ASP A 4 7.47 -15.75 -15.13
N ASP A 5 6.96 -16.70 -14.34
CA ASP A 5 6.31 -16.39 -13.04
C ASP A 5 7.29 -15.80 -12.01
N ARG A 6 8.57 -16.21 -12.06
CA ARG A 6 9.59 -15.67 -11.13
C ARG A 6 10.03 -14.28 -11.53
N GLN A 7 10.27 -14.03 -12.82
CA GLN A 7 10.67 -12.71 -13.32
C GLN A 7 9.58 -11.66 -13.06
N ASN A 8 8.30 -12.01 -13.29
CA ASN A 8 7.19 -11.10 -12.99
C ASN A 8 7.07 -10.76 -11.50
N ALA A 9 7.41 -11.70 -10.60
CA ALA A 9 7.39 -11.45 -9.16
C ALA A 9 8.55 -10.52 -8.74
N ASP A 10 9.76 -10.75 -9.26
CA ASP A 10 10.92 -9.86 -9.01
C ASP A 10 10.67 -8.44 -9.56
N ASP A 11 10.05 -8.32 -10.75
CA ASP A 11 9.67 -7.04 -11.35
C ASP A 11 8.55 -6.34 -10.57
N GLU A 12 7.58 -7.09 -10.03
CA GLU A 12 6.56 -6.57 -9.13
C GLU A 12 7.18 -6.02 -7.84
N ASP A 13 8.04 -6.78 -7.18
CA ASP A 13 8.70 -6.35 -5.93
C ASP A 13 9.42 -5.02 -6.12
N ILE A 14 10.20 -4.88 -7.19
CA ILE A 14 10.90 -3.63 -7.53
C ILE A 14 9.90 -2.50 -7.80
N ALA A 15 8.83 -2.78 -8.55
CA ALA A 15 7.81 -1.79 -8.87
C ALA A 15 7.03 -1.32 -7.62
N VAL A 16 6.79 -2.23 -6.67
CA VAL A 16 6.16 -1.95 -5.38
C VAL A 16 7.08 -1.12 -4.49
N GLU A 17 8.38 -1.42 -4.42
CA GLU A 17 9.35 -0.60 -3.68
C GLU A 17 9.39 0.83 -4.24
N HIS A 18 9.45 0.99 -5.57
CA HIS A 18 9.38 2.31 -6.18
C HIS A 18 8.06 3.04 -5.91
N ALA A 19 6.94 2.32 -5.76
CA ALA A 19 5.68 2.91 -5.34
C ALA A 19 5.75 3.44 -3.90
N ALA A 20 6.34 2.67 -2.98
CA ALA A 20 6.58 3.11 -1.60
C ALA A 20 7.48 4.35 -1.54
N GLU A 21 8.55 4.42 -2.35
CA GLU A 21 9.40 5.60 -2.45
C GLU A 21 8.63 6.85 -2.92
N ARG A 22 7.78 6.71 -3.95
CA ARG A 22 6.92 7.81 -4.44
C ARG A 22 5.93 8.28 -3.39
N LEU A 23 5.34 7.35 -2.64
CA LEU A 23 4.43 7.65 -1.53
C LEU A 23 5.17 8.39 -0.42
N ALA A 24 6.35 7.94 -0.01
CA ALA A 24 7.16 8.60 1.01
C ALA A 24 7.56 10.02 0.61
N GLY A 25 7.93 10.22 -0.67
CA GLY A 25 8.20 11.56 -1.20
C GLY A 25 6.97 12.47 -1.22
N ARG A 26 5.76 11.92 -1.42
CA ARG A 26 4.51 12.69 -1.47
C ARG A 26 3.90 12.97 -0.09
N TYR A 27 4.16 12.10 0.88
CA TYR A 27 3.65 12.19 2.24
C TYR A 27 4.81 12.26 3.26
N PRO A 28 5.59 13.35 3.28
CA PRO A 28 6.76 13.47 4.16
C PRO A 28 6.39 13.50 5.65
N ASP A 29 5.14 13.85 5.98
CA ASP A 29 4.61 13.83 7.35
C ASP A 29 4.26 12.42 7.86
N VAL A 30 4.26 11.41 6.98
CA VAL A 30 3.92 10.03 7.31
C VAL A 30 5.21 9.22 7.44
N PRO A 31 5.43 8.49 8.56
CA PRO A 31 6.60 7.64 8.72
C PRO A 31 6.71 6.60 7.61
N ARG A 32 7.94 6.35 7.12
CA ARG A 32 8.20 5.35 6.08
C ARG A 32 7.67 3.97 6.46
N GLU A 33 7.87 3.56 7.71
CA GLU A 33 7.35 2.29 8.25
C GLU A 33 5.84 2.15 8.06
N ARG A 34 5.09 3.24 8.28
CA ARG A 34 3.62 3.25 8.07
C ARG A 34 3.25 3.12 6.60
N ILE A 35 4.04 3.69 5.70
CA ILE A 35 3.81 3.56 4.25
C ILE A 35 4.07 2.11 3.82
N ASP A 36 5.16 1.50 4.29
CA ASP A 36 5.50 0.12 3.99
C ASP A 36 4.43 -0.85 4.52
N GLU A 37 3.93 -0.62 5.75
CA GLU A 37 2.79 -1.37 6.31
C GLU A 37 1.53 -1.31 5.43
N LEU A 38 1.18 -0.12 4.93
CA LEU A 38 0.01 0.05 4.07
C LEU A 38 0.21 -0.58 2.70
N VAL A 39 1.41 -0.46 2.13
CA VAL A 39 1.78 -1.09 0.86
C VAL A 39 1.66 -2.61 0.96
N GLU A 40 2.23 -3.22 2.00
CA GLU A 40 2.18 -4.67 2.22
C GLU A 40 0.73 -5.15 2.47
N LYS A 41 -0.02 -4.41 3.29
CA LYS A 41 -1.44 -4.69 3.55
C LYS A 41 -2.23 -4.81 2.24
N HIS A 42 -2.07 -3.85 1.33
CA HIS A 42 -2.77 -3.86 0.04
C HIS A 42 -2.20 -4.88 -0.93
N ARG A 43 -0.89 -5.15 -0.89
CA ARG A 43 -0.26 -6.18 -1.72
C ARG A 43 -0.86 -7.56 -1.50
N VAL A 44 -1.10 -7.94 -0.24
CA VAL A 44 -1.71 -9.22 0.12
C VAL A 44 -3.12 -9.37 -0.46
N GLU A 45 -3.86 -8.27 -0.65
CA GLU A 45 -5.21 -8.32 -1.27
C GLU A 45 -5.17 -8.77 -2.74
N PHE A 46 -4.00 -8.64 -3.40
CA PHE A 46 -3.81 -9.03 -4.79
C PHE A 46 -3.10 -10.38 -4.98
N ASP A 47 -2.81 -11.13 -3.91
CA ASP A 47 -1.98 -12.34 -4.00
C ASP A 47 -2.56 -13.45 -4.92
N GLY A 48 -3.89 -13.43 -5.14
CA GLY A 48 -4.60 -14.33 -6.06
C GLY A 48 -4.91 -13.77 -7.45
N ALA A 49 -4.43 -12.56 -7.80
CA ALA A 49 -4.77 -11.93 -9.06
C ALA A 49 -4.03 -12.59 -10.25
N PRO A 50 -4.71 -12.93 -11.36
CA PRO A 50 -4.09 -13.60 -12.51
C PRO A 50 -3.18 -12.68 -13.34
N VAL A 51 -3.27 -11.36 -13.15
CA VAL A 51 -2.43 -10.35 -13.82
C VAL A 51 -1.93 -9.38 -12.75
N ARG A 52 -0.61 -9.36 -12.55
CA ARG A 52 0.03 -8.60 -11.46
C ARG A 52 0.74 -7.33 -11.91
N ASP A 53 0.83 -7.07 -13.22
CA ASP A 53 1.47 -5.87 -13.80
C ASP A 53 0.91 -4.53 -13.27
N PHE A 54 -0.37 -4.52 -12.87
CA PHE A 54 -1.06 -3.32 -12.40
C PHE A 54 -1.10 -3.21 -10.87
N VAL A 55 -0.67 -4.25 -10.14
CA VAL A 55 -0.69 -4.29 -8.67
C VAL A 55 0.06 -3.09 -8.05
N PRO A 56 1.26 -2.69 -8.51
CA PRO A 56 1.95 -1.53 -7.95
C PRO A 56 1.16 -0.23 -8.05
N VAL A 57 0.43 -0.02 -9.16
CA VAL A 57 -0.37 1.19 -9.39
C VAL A 57 -1.62 1.20 -8.53
N LEU A 58 -2.26 0.05 -8.35
CA LEU A 58 -3.45 -0.11 -7.50
C LEU A 58 -3.09 0.11 -6.03
N ILE A 59 -2.01 -0.51 -5.55
CA ILE A 59 -1.49 -0.28 -4.18
C ILE A 59 -1.23 1.21 -3.97
N GLU A 60 -0.52 1.87 -4.89
CA GLU A 60 -0.22 3.30 -4.76
C GLU A 60 -1.49 4.15 -4.67
N HIS A 61 -2.53 3.81 -5.44
CA HIS A 61 -3.82 4.47 -5.39
C HIS A 61 -4.53 4.28 -4.05
N ASP A 62 -4.59 3.05 -3.54
CA ASP A 62 -5.34 2.73 -2.34
C ASP A 62 -4.66 3.30 -1.09
N VAL A 63 -3.32 3.25 -1.02
CA VAL A 63 -2.55 3.91 0.04
C VAL A 63 -2.81 5.42 0.03
N LYS A 64 -2.82 6.07 -1.14
CA LYS A 64 -3.15 7.51 -1.25
C LYS A 64 -4.54 7.81 -0.72
N GLN A 65 -5.52 6.99 -1.05
CA GLN A 65 -6.89 7.17 -0.57
C GLN A 65 -6.96 7.04 0.95
N GLU A 66 -6.33 6.02 1.54
CA GLU A 66 -6.31 5.82 3.00
C GLU A 66 -5.58 6.97 3.73
N LEU A 67 -4.44 7.42 3.21
CA LEU A 67 -3.70 8.55 3.78
C LEU A 67 -4.46 9.89 3.66
N ASN A 68 -5.16 10.10 2.54
CA ASN A 68 -5.98 11.30 2.38
C ASN A 68 -7.24 11.23 3.25
N ALA A 69 -7.85 10.06 3.41
CA ALA A 69 -9.01 9.86 4.28
C ALA A 69 -8.63 10.08 5.75
N SER A 70 -7.48 9.58 6.20
CA SER A 70 -6.99 9.79 7.57
C SER A 70 -6.63 11.26 7.86
N ARG A 71 -6.06 11.99 6.90
CA ARG A 71 -5.87 13.46 7.00
C ARG A 71 -7.18 14.23 7.11
N GLN A 72 -8.24 13.78 6.43
CA GLN A 72 -9.56 14.40 6.46
C GLN A 72 -10.42 13.94 7.65
N GLY A 73 -10.12 12.75 8.20
CA GLY A 73 -10.82 12.10 9.31
C GLY A 73 -10.40 12.58 10.71
N GLY A 74 -9.54 13.59 10.83
CA GLY A 74 -9.14 14.22 12.10
C GLY A 74 -10.28 14.83 12.93
N THR A 75 -11.52 14.77 12.44
CA THR A 75 -12.74 15.12 13.16
C THR A 75 -13.82 14.08 12.90
N THR A 76 -13.75 12.91 13.55
CA THR A 76 -14.88 12.15 14.13
C THR A 76 -14.38 10.77 14.57
N GLY A 77 -14.48 10.45 15.87
CA GLY A 77 -14.51 9.05 16.32
C GLY A 77 -13.31 8.50 17.08
N GLN A 78 -12.52 9.31 17.79
CA GLN A 78 -11.84 8.79 18.99
C GLN A 78 -12.81 8.95 20.16
N GLN A 79 -13.62 7.91 20.47
CA GLN A 79 -14.28 7.65 21.76
C GLN A 79 -15.37 6.58 21.59
N GLU A 80 -15.02 5.30 21.79
CA GLU A 80 -15.87 4.15 22.16
C GLU A 80 -14.98 2.92 21.87
N GLU A 81 -14.00 2.59 22.72
CA GLU A 81 -14.16 1.49 23.65
C GLU A 81 -13.11 1.60 24.78
N ARG A 82 -13.30 2.62 25.62
CA ARG A 82 -12.95 2.50 27.05
C ARG A 82 -14.18 1.95 27.76
N SER A 83 -14.43 0.63 27.71
CA SER A 83 -15.14 -0.15 28.75
C SER A 83 -15.63 -1.49 28.19
N ARG A 84 -14.90 -2.57 28.45
CA ARG A 84 -15.48 -3.80 29.01
C ARG A 84 -14.41 -4.66 29.67
#